data_AF-A0A2D6X2Z6-F1
#
_entry.id   AF-A0A2D6X2Z6-F1
#
_cell.length_a   1.000
_cell.length_b   1.000
_cell.length_c   1.000
_cell.angle_alpha   90.00
_cell.angle_beta   90.00
_cell.angle_gamma   90.00
#
_symmetry.space_group_name_H-M   'P 1'
#
loop_
_entity.id
_entity.type
_entity.pdbx_description
1 polymer ?
#
loop_
_entity_poly.entity_id
_entity_poly.type
_entity_poly.pdbx_seq_one_letter_code
_entity_poly.pdbx_strand_id
1 'polypeptide(L)'
;MQSENSGINRSSYSPNAAAQVQPILDRLLETGKDVYISSQETGFTPNTLYVKFNDGFKFIIDNFDDNKYVILRSRVAFRKLDNGILAYFKDVVKNRMTLRELEYEFNDTIRWKNDLETWYKFAKDSELFERSVAINNDDKEWIYNLVSSDSEVEVTESKVRVMK
;
A
#
# COMPACT_ATOMS: atom_id res chain seq x y z
N MET A 1 35.33 38.56 -10.44
CA MET A 1 34.17 38.14 -9.62
C MET A 1 33.38 37.16 -10.45
N GLN A 2 33.56 35.86 -10.22
CA GLN A 2 32.70 34.82 -10.78
C GLN A 2 31.61 34.56 -9.75
N SER A 3 30.36 34.88 -10.09
CA SER A 3 29.21 34.53 -9.27
C SER A 3 28.97 33.04 -9.41
N GLU A 4 29.28 32.29 -8.35
CA GLU A 4 28.97 30.88 -8.25
C GLU A 4 27.45 30.70 -8.36
N ASN A 5 27.04 30.03 -9.43
CA ASN A 5 25.67 29.65 -9.67
C ASN A 5 25.38 28.47 -8.75
N SER A 6 25.03 28.76 -7.49
CA SER A 6 24.57 27.79 -6.50
C SER A 6 23.22 27.25 -6.96
N GLY A 7 23.24 26.33 -7.93
CA GLY A 7 22.08 25.56 -8.33
C GLY A 7 21.59 24.80 -7.11
N ILE A 8 20.57 25.33 -6.43
CA ILE A 8 19.87 24.64 -5.36
C ILE A 8 19.36 23.36 -5.99
N ASN A 9 20.07 22.26 -5.73
CA ASN A 9 19.72 20.93 -6.19
C ASN A 9 18.47 20.54 -5.38
N ARG A 10 17.30 21.00 -5.83
CA ARG A 10 16.01 20.70 -5.20
C ARG A 10 15.76 19.22 -5.45
N SER A 11 16.23 18.38 -4.53
CA SER A 11 15.98 16.95 -4.53
C SER A 11 14.47 16.73 -4.66
N SER A 12 14.06 16.05 -5.73
CA SER A 12 12.66 15.65 -5.90
C SER A 12 12.30 14.50 -4.95
N TYR A 13 13.29 13.87 -4.33
CA TYR A 13 13.14 13.00 -3.17
C TYR A 13 13.07 13.87 -1.90
N SER A 14 11.84 14.18 -1.47
CA SER A 14 11.58 15.01 -0.28
C SER A 14 10.16 14.80 0.26
N PRO A 15 9.89 15.14 1.53
CA PRO A 15 8.54 15.10 2.09
C PRO A 15 7.54 15.96 1.32
N ASN A 16 7.98 17.09 0.76
CA ASN A 16 7.11 17.99 -0.01
C ASN A 16 6.69 17.35 -1.35
N ALA A 17 7.59 16.63 -2.01
CA ALA A 17 7.22 15.87 -3.20
C ALA A 17 6.28 14.70 -2.86
N ALA A 18 6.51 14.01 -1.74
CA ALA A 18 5.61 12.99 -1.24
C ALA A 18 4.20 13.55 -0.98
N ALA A 19 4.07 14.68 -0.31
CA ALA A 19 2.77 15.33 -0.03
C ALA A 19 2.00 15.70 -1.31
N GLN A 20 2.69 16.02 -2.41
CA GLN A 20 2.07 16.30 -3.70
C GLN A 20 1.64 15.03 -4.45
N VAL A 21 2.36 13.92 -4.25
CA VAL A 21 2.15 12.65 -4.97
C VAL A 21 1.13 11.76 -4.25
N GLN A 22 1.12 11.79 -2.92
CA GLN A 22 0.30 10.92 -2.08
C GLN A 22 -1.20 10.95 -2.45
N PRO A 23 -1.87 12.10 -2.65
CA PRO A 23 -3.29 12.12 -3.00
C PRO A 23 -3.61 11.42 -4.32
N ILE A 24 -2.66 11.39 -5.25
CA ILE A 24 -2.82 10.69 -6.53
C ILE A 24 -2.65 9.18 -6.35
N LEU A 25 -1.73 8.75 -5.48
CA LEU A 25 -1.57 7.34 -5.12
C LEU A 25 -2.79 6.82 -4.36
N ASP A 26 -3.32 7.60 -3.42
CA ASP A 26 -4.57 7.29 -2.72
C ASP A 26 -5.72 7.16 -3.72
N ARG A 27 -5.85 8.09 -4.67
CA ARG A 27 -6.86 7.98 -5.75
C ARG A 27 -6.69 6.74 -6.62
N LEU A 28 -5.45 6.33 -6.92
CA LEU A 28 -5.18 5.09 -7.67
C LEU A 28 -5.63 3.86 -6.87
N LEU A 29 -5.40 3.86 -5.55
CA LEU A 29 -5.84 2.79 -4.64
C LEU A 29 -7.36 2.74 -4.52
N GLU A 30 -8.00 3.88 -4.32
CA GLU A 30 -9.46 3.99 -4.15
C GLU A 30 -10.21 3.61 -5.42
N THR A 31 -9.73 4.06 -6.58
CA THR A 31 -10.48 3.91 -7.84
C THR A 31 -10.09 2.67 -8.63
N GLY A 32 -8.89 2.13 -8.42
CA GLY A 32 -8.32 1.05 -9.24
C GLY A 32 -8.22 1.39 -10.72
N LYS A 33 -8.24 2.68 -11.08
CA LYS A 33 -8.25 3.17 -12.46
C LYS A 33 -7.02 4.00 -12.75
N ASP A 34 -6.59 4.00 -14.00
CA ASP A 34 -5.51 4.86 -14.45
C ASP A 34 -5.84 6.33 -14.21
N VAL A 35 -4.84 7.11 -13.81
CA VAL A 35 -4.97 8.53 -13.52
C VAL A 35 -4.05 9.32 -14.43
N TYR A 36 -4.64 10.25 -15.17
CA TYR A 36 -3.90 11.23 -15.96
C TYR A 36 -3.63 12.48 -15.10
N ILE A 37 -2.38 12.97 -15.17
CA ILE A 37 -1.93 14.17 -14.45
C ILE A 37 -1.40 15.18 -15.47
N SER A 38 -2.08 16.33 -15.55
CA SER A 38 -1.76 17.38 -16.52
C SER A 38 -0.54 18.21 -16.10
N SER A 39 0.36 18.46 -17.04
CA SER A 39 1.50 19.39 -16.89
C SER A 39 1.03 20.84 -16.79
N GLN A 40 -0.10 21.17 -17.44
CA GLN A 40 -0.66 22.53 -17.43
C GLN A 40 -1.26 22.89 -16.06
N GLU A 41 -1.99 21.95 -15.45
CA GLU A 41 -2.64 22.17 -14.15
C GLU A 41 -1.63 22.28 -13.01
N THR A 42 -0.48 21.62 -13.16
CA THR A 42 0.56 21.56 -12.14
C THR A 42 1.66 22.61 -12.32
N GLY A 43 1.72 23.26 -13.49
CA GLY A 43 2.78 24.23 -13.84
C GLY A 43 4.16 23.61 -14.02
N PHE A 44 4.27 22.27 -14.07
CA PHE A 44 5.51 21.55 -14.26
C PHE A 44 5.62 21.02 -15.68
N THR A 45 6.85 20.86 -16.20
CA THR A 45 7.04 20.12 -17.46
C THR A 45 6.68 18.64 -17.26
N PRO A 46 6.25 17.92 -18.31
CA PRO A 46 6.00 16.48 -18.22
C PRO A 46 7.19 15.68 -17.65
N ASN A 47 8.41 16.10 -17.97
CA ASN A 47 9.61 15.46 -17.43
C ASN A 47 9.79 15.74 -15.93
N THR A 48 9.55 16.98 -15.49
CA THR A 48 9.59 17.34 -14.07
C THR A 48 8.53 16.58 -13.27
N LEU A 49 7.32 16.45 -13.80
CA LEU A 49 6.27 15.63 -13.20
C LEU A 49 6.71 14.19 -13.05
N TYR A 50 7.23 13.58 -14.11
CA TYR A 50 7.66 12.19 -14.09
C TYR A 50 8.71 11.91 -13.02
N VAL A 51 9.71 12.79 -12.88
CA VAL A 51 10.75 12.67 -11.84
C VAL A 51 10.14 12.84 -10.45
N LYS A 52 9.35 13.90 -10.24
CA LYS A 52 8.68 14.15 -8.95
C LYS A 52 7.80 13.01 -8.49
N PHE A 53 7.05 12.39 -9.41
CA PHE A 53 6.19 11.26 -9.08
C PHE A 53 6.97 10.01 -8.73
N ASN A 54 8.06 9.70 -9.45
CA ASN A 54 8.89 8.55 -9.08
C ASN A 54 9.61 8.76 -7.75
N ASP A 55 10.19 9.94 -7.52
CA ASP A 55 10.93 10.24 -6.30
C ASP A 55 10.00 10.39 -5.09
N GLY A 56 8.83 11.02 -5.28
CA GLY A 56 7.81 11.14 -4.24
C GLY A 56 7.21 9.79 -3.86
N PHE A 57 6.91 8.93 -4.84
CA PHE A 57 6.44 7.58 -4.55
C PHE A 57 7.53 6.75 -3.84
N LYS A 58 8.79 6.86 -4.27
CA LYS A 58 9.91 6.21 -3.57
C LYS A 58 10.03 6.73 -2.13
N PHE A 59 9.96 8.04 -1.92
CA PHE A 59 10.01 8.63 -0.58
C PHE A 59 8.90 8.09 0.32
N ILE A 60 7.68 7.97 -0.19
CA ILE A 60 6.55 7.40 0.56
C ILE A 60 6.87 5.95 0.97
N ILE A 61 7.32 5.11 0.04
CA ILE A 61 7.67 3.72 0.34
C ILE A 61 8.78 3.61 1.39
N ASP A 62 9.82 4.45 1.27
CA ASP A 62 11.00 4.37 2.13
C ASP A 62 10.73 4.93 3.54
N ASN A 63 9.69 5.75 3.75
CA ASN A 63 9.50 6.51 5.00
C ASN A 63 8.11 6.37 5.64
N PHE A 64 7.09 5.88 4.92
CA PHE A 64 5.74 5.72 5.46
C PHE A 64 5.56 4.26 5.84
N ASP A 65 5.09 4.02 7.06
CA ASP A 65 4.78 2.68 7.56
C ASP A 65 3.41 2.21 7.04
N ASP A 66 3.28 2.15 5.71
CA ASP A 66 2.04 1.78 5.03
C ASP A 66 2.31 0.86 3.83
N ASN A 67 2.09 -0.43 4.06
CA ASN A 67 2.31 -1.51 3.09
C ASN A 67 1.49 -1.33 1.79
N LYS A 68 0.40 -0.55 1.80
CA LYS A 68 -0.44 -0.36 0.61
C LYS A 68 0.34 0.26 -0.55
N TYR A 69 1.28 1.16 -0.27
CA TYR A 69 2.08 1.84 -1.30
C TYR A 69 3.16 0.94 -1.89
N VAL A 70 3.73 0.03 -1.09
CA VAL A 70 4.67 -1.00 -1.56
C VAL A 70 4.00 -1.90 -2.59
N ILE A 71 2.79 -2.38 -2.27
CA ILE A 71 1.98 -3.20 -3.17
C ILE A 71 1.64 -2.41 -4.44
N LEU A 72 1.18 -1.17 -4.29
CA LEU A 72 0.85 -0.30 -5.42
C LEU A 72 2.03 -0.09 -6.37
N ARG A 73 3.27 0.05 -5.84
CA ARG A 73 4.47 0.29 -6.65
C ARG A 73 4.78 -0.86 -7.61
N SER A 74 4.52 -2.09 -7.17
CA SER A 74 4.69 -3.27 -8.01
C SER A 74 3.72 -3.23 -9.20
N ARG A 75 2.49 -2.73 -9.00
CA ARG A 75 1.39 -2.78 -9.97
C ARG A 75 1.25 -1.54 -10.86
N VAL A 76 1.73 -0.37 -10.41
CA VAL A 76 1.61 0.91 -11.13
C VAL A 76 2.92 1.34 -11.78
N ALA A 77 2.82 1.88 -12.99
CA ALA A 77 3.89 2.56 -13.69
C ALA A 77 3.48 3.98 -14.05
N PHE A 78 4.48 4.84 -14.29
CA PHE A 78 4.27 6.18 -14.84
C PHE A 78 4.77 6.20 -16.28
N ARG A 79 4.01 6.83 -17.18
CA ARG A 79 4.41 7.09 -18.56
C ARG A 79 4.36 8.60 -18.81
N LYS A 80 5.40 9.14 -19.44
CA LYS A 80 5.40 10.52 -19.92
C LYS A 80 4.53 10.64 -21.16
N LEU A 81 3.74 11.71 -21.21
CA LEU A 81 2.97 12.16 -22.37
C LEU A 81 3.38 13.59 -22.70
N ASP A 82 2.96 14.11 -23.86
CA ASP A 82 3.37 15.44 -24.34
C ASP A 82 2.90 16.57 -23.41
N ASN A 83 1.77 16.37 -22.72
CA ASN A 83 1.10 17.36 -21.87
C ASN A 83 0.94 16.91 -20.42
N GLY A 84 1.67 15.87 -19.98
CA GLY A 84 1.51 15.34 -18.63
C GLY A 84 2.14 13.98 -18.41
N ILE A 85 1.64 13.28 -17.41
CA ILE A 85 1.98 11.87 -17.16
C ILE A 85 0.72 11.03 -16.98
N LEU A 86 0.80 9.77 -17.35
CA LEU A 86 -0.20 8.76 -17.06
C LEU A 86 0.34 7.83 -15.98
N ALA A 87 -0.34 7.77 -14.83
CA ALA A 87 -0.17 6.70 -13.86
C ALA A 87 -1.11 5.57 -14.25
N TYR A 88 -0.55 4.42 -14.64
CA TYR A 88 -1.32 3.30 -15.17
C TYR A 88 -0.94 2.00 -14.47
N PHE A 89 -1.90 1.10 -14.39
CA PHE A 89 -1.64 -0.27 -13.94
C PHE A 89 -0.97 -1.07 -15.07
N LYS A 90 0.13 -1.75 -14.75
CA LYS A 90 1.02 -2.40 -15.73
C LYS A 90 0.38 -3.55 -16.53
N ASP A 91 -0.84 -3.98 -16.21
CA ASP A 91 -1.53 -5.09 -16.88
C ASP A 91 -3.01 -4.79 -17.19
N VAL A 92 -3.31 -4.44 -18.44
CA VAL A 92 -4.68 -4.09 -18.89
C VAL A 92 -5.57 -5.33 -19.13
N VAL A 93 -4.99 -6.54 -19.17
CA VAL A 93 -5.73 -7.80 -19.46
C VAL A 93 -6.12 -8.58 -18.19
N LYS A 94 -5.40 -8.41 -17.07
CA LYS A 94 -5.74 -9.06 -15.78
C LYS A 94 -6.67 -8.22 -14.89
N ASN A 95 -6.82 -6.93 -15.18
CA ASN A 95 -7.45 -5.97 -14.26
C ASN A 95 -8.97 -6.01 -14.11
N ARG A 96 -9.67 -6.92 -14.80
CA ARG A 96 -11.09 -7.20 -14.49
C ARG A 96 -11.28 -8.19 -13.34
N MET A 97 -10.26 -8.98 -12.99
CA MET A 97 -10.34 -9.95 -11.89
C MET A 97 -9.81 -9.40 -10.55
N THR A 98 -8.95 -8.38 -10.57
CA THR A 98 -8.20 -7.91 -9.39
C THR A 98 -8.89 -6.89 -8.50
N LEU A 99 -10.02 -6.27 -8.90
CA LEU A 99 -10.79 -5.42 -7.97
C LEU A 99 -11.38 -6.26 -6.82
N ARG A 100 -11.82 -7.49 -7.13
CA ARG A 100 -12.24 -8.47 -6.12
C ARG A 100 -11.06 -8.96 -5.29
N GLU A 101 -9.90 -9.17 -5.87
CA GLU A 101 -8.70 -9.64 -5.15
C GLU A 101 -8.04 -8.53 -4.31
N LEU A 102 -8.12 -7.27 -4.72
CA LEU A 102 -7.70 -6.11 -3.93
C LEU A 102 -8.68 -5.83 -2.78
N GLU A 103 -10.00 -5.91 -3.04
CA GLU A 103 -10.98 -5.90 -1.96
C GLU A 103 -10.81 -7.10 -1.04
N TYR A 104 -10.40 -8.27 -1.54
CA TYR A 104 -10.17 -9.48 -0.74
C TYR A 104 -8.87 -9.38 0.08
N GLU A 105 -7.72 -8.99 -0.49
CA GLU A 105 -6.45 -8.81 0.26
C GLU A 105 -6.55 -7.67 1.30
N PHE A 106 -7.18 -6.55 0.96
CA PHE A 106 -7.30 -5.40 1.87
C PHE A 106 -8.43 -5.58 2.90
N ASN A 107 -9.56 -6.24 2.55
CA ASN A 107 -10.55 -6.60 3.56
C ASN A 107 -10.11 -7.79 4.41
N ASP A 108 -9.46 -8.84 3.90
CA ASP A 108 -9.08 -9.99 4.74
C ASP A 108 -8.13 -9.53 5.83
N THR A 109 -7.06 -8.81 5.51
CA THR A 109 -6.00 -8.48 6.48
C THR A 109 -6.53 -7.71 7.72
N ILE A 110 -7.55 -6.86 7.53
CA ILE A 110 -8.20 -6.12 8.63
C ILE A 110 -9.41 -6.87 9.20
N ARG A 111 -10.19 -7.58 8.37
CA ARG A 111 -11.37 -8.33 8.84
C ARG A 111 -10.97 -9.55 9.64
N TRP A 112 -9.99 -10.34 9.23
CA TRP A 112 -9.68 -11.59 9.92
C TRP A 112 -9.15 -11.35 11.34
N LYS A 113 -8.40 -10.25 11.55
CA LYS A 113 -7.97 -9.83 12.89
C LYS A 113 -9.16 -9.41 13.77
N ASN A 114 -10.04 -8.56 13.24
CA ASN A 114 -11.25 -8.15 13.96
C ASN A 114 -12.21 -9.33 14.23
N ASP A 115 -12.32 -10.26 13.28
CA ASP A 115 -13.11 -11.48 13.39
C ASP A 115 -12.53 -12.40 14.46
N LEU A 116 -11.21 -12.60 14.48
CA LEU A 116 -10.54 -13.40 15.51
C LEU A 116 -10.68 -12.76 16.89
N GLU A 117 -10.46 -11.45 17.01
CA GLU A 117 -10.63 -10.73 18.28
C GLU A 117 -12.07 -10.81 18.80
N THR A 118 -13.05 -10.58 17.91
CA THR A 118 -14.47 -10.67 18.26
C THR A 118 -14.85 -12.09 18.63
N TRP A 119 -14.48 -13.06 17.80
CA TRP A 119 -14.73 -14.47 18.07
C TRP A 119 -14.12 -14.88 19.41
N TYR A 120 -12.85 -14.57 19.67
CA TYR A 120 -12.16 -14.98 20.88
C TYR A 120 -12.81 -14.43 22.17
N LYS A 121 -13.35 -13.21 22.11
CA LYS A 121 -14.11 -12.59 23.22
C LYS A 121 -15.37 -13.37 23.58
N PHE A 122 -16.05 -13.98 22.61
CA PHE A 122 -17.34 -14.64 22.82
C PHE A 122 -17.29 -16.17 22.74
N ALA A 123 -16.20 -16.72 22.21
CA ALA A 123 -15.99 -18.15 22.06
C ALA A 123 -15.94 -18.85 23.41
N LYS A 124 -16.45 -20.08 23.43
CA LYS A 124 -16.34 -20.99 24.56
C LYS A 124 -15.07 -21.82 24.46
N ASP A 125 -14.66 -22.37 25.59
CA ASP A 125 -13.56 -23.32 25.65
C ASP A 125 -13.84 -24.51 24.70
N SER A 126 -12.80 -24.98 24.02
CA SER A 126 -12.78 -25.96 22.92
C SER A 126 -13.38 -25.53 21.58
N GLU A 127 -13.78 -24.27 21.40
CA GLU A 127 -14.18 -23.77 20.08
C GLU A 127 -12.97 -23.45 19.20
N LEU A 128 -13.13 -23.68 17.89
CA LEU A 128 -12.07 -23.51 16.90
C LEU A 128 -12.34 -22.35 15.95
N PHE A 129 -11.35 -21.48 15.78
CA PHE A 129 -11.27 -20.50 14.70
C PHE A 129 -10.18 -20.91 13.71
N GLU A 130 -10.52 -20.95 12.42
CA GLU A 130 -9.56 -21.27 11.36
C GLU A 130 -9.80 -20.39 10.13
N ARG A 131 -8.72 -19.78 9.63
CA ARG A 131 -8.74 -18.99 8.39
C ARG A 131 -7.44 -19.17 7.60
N SER A 132 -7.58 -19.23 6.28
CA SER A 132 -6.45 -19.17 5.33
C SER A 132 -6.22 -17.71 4.97
N VAL A 133 -5.17 -17.11 5.51
CA VAL A 133 -4.83 -15.68 5.35
C VAL A 133 -3.31 -15.54 5.32
N ALA A 134 -2.80 -14.54 4.60
CA ALA A 134 -1.36 -14.25 4.63
C ALA A 134 -0.98 -13.67 6.00
N ILE A 135 0.09 -14.19 6.60
CA ILE A 135 0.52 -13.83 7.96
C ILE A 135 2.00 -13.49 7.97
N ASN A 136 2.33 -12.30 8.47
CA ASN A 136 3.71 -11.88 8.71
C ASN A 136 4.14 -12.12 10.18
N ASN A 137 5.35 -11.69 10.56
CA ASN A 137 5.84 -11.90 11.93
C ASN A 137 5.09 -11.04 12.96
N ASP A 138 4.74 -9.81 12.61
CA ASP A 138 4.00 -8.90 13.51
C ASP A 138 2.60 -9.44 13.82
N ASP A 139 1.96 -10.07 12.82
CA ASP A 139 0.67 -10.74 12.95
C ASP A 139 0.74 -11.93 13.92
N LYS A 140 1.84 -12.70 13.88
CA LYS A 140 2.06 -13.81 14.82
C LYS A 140 2.18 -13.29 16.24
N GLU A 141 3.01 -12.29 16.47
CA GLU A 141 3.15 -11.67 17.79
C GLU A 141 1.82 -11.11 18.29
N TRP A 142 1.05 -10.46 17.41
CA TRP A 142 -0.28 -9.97 17.75
C TRP A 142 -1.25 -11.08 18.17
N ILE A 143 -1.30 -12.23 17.47
CA ILE A 143 -2.14 -13.37 17.84
C ILE A 143 -1.77 -13.88 19.24
N TYR A 144 -0.47 -14.09 19.50
CA TYR A 144 -0.01 -14.59 20.81
C TYR A 144 -0.27 -13.62 21.96
N ASN A 145 -0.38 -12.32 21.68
CA ASN A 145 -0.77 -11.31 22.67
C ASN A 145 -2.29 -11.21 22.88
N LEU A 146 -3.09 -11.59 21.89
CA LEU A 146 -4.55 -11.56 21.95
C LEU A 146 -5.12 -12.74 22.75
N VAL A 147 -4.58 -13.94 22.54
CA VAL A 147 -5.07 -15.18 23.13
C VAL A 147 -4.43 -15.44 24.50
N SER A 148 -5.09 -16.22 25.34
CA SER A 148 -4.57 -16.62 26.65
C SER A 148 -3.63 -17.81 26.51
N SER A 149 -2.74 -17.99 27.50
CA SER A 149 -1.66 -18.99 27.43
C SER A 149 -2.14 -20.45 27.45
N ASP A 150 -3.41 -20.68 27.77
CA ASP A 150 -4.11 -21.96 27.76
C ASP A 150 -4.72 -22.30 26.39
N SER A 151 -4.77 -21.36 25.46
CA SER A 151 -5.25 -21.62 24.10
C SER A 151 -4.23 -22.31 23.21
N GLU A 152 -4.71 -23.21 22.35
CA GLU A 152 -3.87 -23.85 21.34
C GLU A 152 -3.82 -22.97 20.08
N VAL A 153 -2.61 -22.59 19.68
CA VAL A 153 -2.38 -21.69 18.54
C VAL A 153 -1.46 -22.36 17.53
N GLU A 154 -1.90 -22.41 16.27
CA GLU A 154 -1.11 -22.88 15.14
C GLU A 154 -1.12 -21.81 14.05
N VAL A 155 0.05 -21.24 13.75
CA VAL A 155 0.20 -20.16 12.77
C VAL A 155 1.27 -20.49 11.74
N THR A 156 0.90 -20.44 10.46
CA THR A 156 1.81 -20.55 9.32
C THR A 156 1.77 -19.27 8.49
N GLU A 157 2.61 -19.16 7.46
CA GLU A 157 2.64 -17.98 6.57
C GLU A 157 1.33 -17.75 5.79
N SER A 158 0.44 -18.75 5.74
CA SER A 158 -0.81 -18.71 4.97
C SER A 158 -2.05 -19.16 5.75
N LYS A 159 -1.95 -19.37 7.07
CA LYS A 159 -3.04 -19.90 7.89
C LYS A 159 -2.90 -19.50 9.35
N VAL A 160 -4.02 -19.11 9.97
CA VAL A 160 -4.19 -19.00 11.43
C VAL A 160 -5.21 -20.03 11.89
N ARG A 161 -4.89 -20.68 13.01
CA ARG A 161 -5.77 -21.57 13.74
C ARG A 161 -5.64 -21.31 15.24
N VAL A 162 -6.77 -21.06 15.90
CA VAL A 162 -6.84 -20.82 17.35
C VAL A 162 -7.95 -21.68 17.93
N MET A 163 -7.63 -22.45 18.95
CA MET A 163 -8.62 -23.13 19.80
C MET A 163 -8.59 -22.48 21.17
N LYS A 164 -9.75 -22.00 21.62
CA LYS A 164 -9.88 -21.38 22.94
C LYS A 164 -9.97 -22.42 24.03
#